data_AF-A0AAV4CE95-F1
#
_entry.id   AF-A0AAV4CE95-F1
#
_cell.length_a   1.000
_cell.length_b   1.000
_cell.length_c   1.000
_cell.angle_alpha   90.00
_cell.angle_beta   90.00
_cell.angle_gamma   90.00
#
_symmetry.space_group_name_H-M   'P 1'
#
loop_
_entity.id
_entity.type
_entity.pdbx_description
1 polymer ?
#
loop_
_entity_poly.entity_id
_entity_poly.type
_entity_poly.pdbx_seq_one_letter_code
_entity_poly.pdbx_strand_id
1 'polypeptide(L)'
;MTLVEIHKAVQQETALERMKTVVKWYLSGFYKKPKGLKKPYNPIIGETFRCYWVHPETKSRTFYVAEQISHHPPVSAFHVTNRQDGFNINGCILAKSKFYGNSISAILDGIATLTFLERGEDYFITMPYAHCKGILVGTLTMEMGGKVTLDCPKTGYHCDLDFKLKVSKLTKSDIFLWELEKAFQNL
;
A
#
# COMPACT_ATOMS: atom_id res chain seq x y z
N MET A 1 -11.15 -3.83 8.00
CA MET A 1 -11.16 -4.60 6.74
C MET A 1 -9.75 -4.99 6.32
N THR A 2 -8.79 -4.07 6.23
CA THR A 2 -7.43 -4.39 5.73
C THR A 2 -6.67 -5.40 6.62
N LEU A 3 -6.40 -5.10 7.88
CA LEU A 3 -5.52 -5.94 8.71
C LEU A 3 -6.02 -7.37 8.99
N VAL A 4 -7.34 -7.60 8.90
CA VAL A 4 -7.96 -8.93 9.06
C VAL A 4 -7.54 -9.88 7.92
N GLU A 5 -7.33 -9.36 6.70
CA GLU A 5 -6.92 -10.20 5.57
C GLU A 5 -5.48 -10.71 5.72
N ILE A 6 -4.61 -10.01 6.47
CA ILE A 6 -3.26 -10.52 6.75
C ILE A 6 -3.34 -11.76 7.64
N HIS A 7 -4.15 -11.73 8.70
CA HIS A 7 -4.35 -12.91 9.55
C HIS A 7 -4.84 -14.10 8.72
N LYS A 8 -5.83 -13.89 7.84
CA LYS A 8 -6.30 -14.93 6.91
C LYS A 8 -5.21 -15.44 5.97
N ALA A 9 -4.31 -14.57 5.53
CA ALA A 9 -3.17 -14.95 4.70
C ALA A 9 -2.22 -15.87 5.48
N VAL A 10 -1.88 -15.54 6.73
CA VAL A 10 -1.01 -16.38 7.60
C VAL A 10 -1.55 -17.82 7.70
N GLN A 11 -2.88 -17.96 7.79
CA GLN A 11 -3.56 -19.25 7.93
C GLN A 11 -3.67 -20.07 6.63
N GLN A 12 -3.39 -19.50 5.45
CA GLN A 12 -3.48 -20.28 4.21
C GLN A 12 -2.37 -21.36 4.15
N GLU A 13 -2.76 -22.57 3.76
CA GLU A 13 -1.87 -23.73 3.73
C GLU A 13 -0.84 -23.66 2.59
N THR A 14 -1.30 -23.31 1.39
CA THR A 14 -0.44 -23.25 0.20
C THR A 14 0.20 -21.87 0.04
N ALA A 15 1.43 -21.84 -0.47
CA ALA A 15 2.15 -20.59 -0.71
C ALA A 15 1.45 -19.70 -1.75
N LEU A 16 0.78 -20.29 -2.74
CA LEU A 16 0.00 -19.55 -3.73
C LEU A 16 -1.20 -18.82 -3.11
N GLU A 17 -1.99 -19.50 -2.27
CA GLU A 17 -3.15 -18.87 -1.62
C GLU A 17 -2.72 -17.80 -0.62
N ARG A 18 -1.56 -17.98 0.04
CA ARG A 18 -0.93 -16.90 0.81
C ARG A 18 -0.64 -15.68 -0.06
N MET A 19 0.06 -15.86 -1.18
CA MET A 19 0.38 -14.76 -2.10
C MET A 19 -0.89 -14.06 -2.61
N LYS A 20 -1.92 -14.82 -3.07
CA LYS A 20 -3.21 -14.27 -3.50
C LYS A 20 -3.85 -13.41 -2.41
N THR A 21 -3.83 -13.88 -1.17
CA THR A 21 -4.42 -13.16 -0.03
C THR A 21 -3.59 -11.93 0.35
N VAL A 22 -2.26 -11.98 0.27
CA VAL A 22 -1.38 -10.82 0.47
C VAL A 22 -1.66 -9.74 -0.59
N VAL A 23 -1.79 -10.12 -1.86
CA VAL A 23 -2.15 -9.19 -2.95
C VAL A 23 -3.53 -8.58 -2.72
N LYS A 24 -4.52 -9.38 -2.32
CA LYS A 24 -5.87 -8.90 -1.97
C LYS A 24 -5.83 -7.91 -0.81
N TRP A 25 -5.09 -8.22 0.25
CA TRP A 25 -4.87 -7.31 1.37
C TRP A 25 -4.28 -5.98 0.90
N TYR A 26 -3.22 -6.05 0.10
CA TYR A 26 -2.53 -4.87 -0.43
C TYR A 26 -3.48 -3.96 -1.23
N LEU A 27 -4.22 -4.53 -2.18
CA LEU A 27 -5.19 -3.79 -3.00
C LEU A 27 -6.34 -3.20 -2.18
N SER A 28 -6.72 -3.84 -1.08
CA SER A 28 -7.75 -3.33 -0.16
C SER A 28 -7.34 -2.03 0.54
N GLY A 29 -6.08 -1.60 0.48
CA GLY A 29 -5.63 -0.30 0.99
C GLY A 29 -6.07 0.90 0.14
N PHE A 30 -6.37 0.69 -1.15
CA PHE A 30 -6.56 1.79 -2.11
C PHE A 30 -8.01 2.14 -2.41
N TYR A 31 -8.99 1.43 -1.82
CA TYR A 31 -10.41 1.66 -2.12
C TYR A 31 -10.95 2.99 -1.58
N LYS A 32 -10.42 3.47 -0.46
CA LYS A 32 -10.98 4.61 0.27
C LYS A 32 -10.29 5.90 -0.12
N LYS A 33 -10.94 6.70 -0.96
CA LYS A 33 -10.48 8.05 -1.29
C LYS A 33 -10.79 9.03 -0.14
N PRO A 34 -9.84 9.87 0.28
CA PRO A 34 -10.12 10.92 1.25
C PRO A 34 -11.19 11.90 0.71
N LYS A 35 -12.06 12.40 1.60
CA LYS A 35 -13.02 13.45 1.26
C LYS A 35 -12.26 14.77 1.08
N GLY A 36 -12.01 15.13 -0.17
CA GLY A 36 -11.19 16.28 -0.55
C GLY A 36 -9.70 15.94 -0.60
N LEU A 37 -9.00 16.53 -1.58
CA LEU A 37 -7.56 16.38 -1.71
C LEU A 37 -6.87 17.51 -0.95
N LYS A 38 -6.24 17.17 0.18
CA LYS A 38 -5.42 18.09 0.98
C LYS A 38 -3.98 17.62 0.97
N LYS A 39 -3.05 18.56 0.97
CA LYS A 39 -1.63 18.25 1.18
C LYS A 39 -1.47 17.64 2.58
N PRO A 40 -0.85 16.45 2.71
CA PRO A 40 -0.55 15.90 4.03
C PRO A 40 0.44 16.80 4.75
N TYR A 41 0.32 16.85 6.08
CA TYR A 41 1.31 17.50 6.94
C TYR A 41 2.68 16.81 6.78
N ASN A 42 3.75 17.59 6.75
CA ASN A 42 5.13 17.08 6.69
C ASN A 42 5.67 16.98 8.13
N PRO A 43 5.87 15.77 8.68
CA PRO A 43 6.26 15.62 10.08
C PRO A 43 7.62 16.26 10.41
N ILE A 44 7.78 16.71 11.66
CA ILE A 44 9.08 17.17 12.17
C ILE A 44 9.97 15.97 12.50
N ILE A 45 11.29 16.16 12.53
CA ILE A 45 12.22 15.08 12.90
C ILE A 45 11.93 14.57 14.33
N GLY A 46 11.92 13.25 14.50
CA GLY A 46 11.57 12.60 15.77
C GLY A 46 10.08 12.60 16.11
N GLU A 47 9.21 13.17 15.26
CA GLU A 47 7.77 13.08 15.47
C GLU A 47 7.33 11.62 15.40
N THR A 48 6.56 11.17 16.40
CA THR A 48 6.06 9.79 16.47
C THR A 48 4.55 9.74 16.43
N PHE A 49 4.02 8.71 15.78
CA PHE A 49 2.61 8.36 15.82
C PHE A 49 2.44 6.91 16.25
N ARG A 50 1.50 6.65 17.16
CA ARG A 50 1.22 5.31 17.67
C ARG A 50 -0.28 5.07 17.73
N CYS A 51 -0.71 3.90 17.29
CA CYS A 51 -2.09 3.46 17.43
C CYS A 51 -2.16 1.94 17.47
N TYR A 52 -3.37 1.42 17.67
CA TYR A 52 -3.61 -0.01 17.57
C TYR A 52 -5.03 -0.28 17.06
N TRP A 53 -5.23 -1.49 16.55
CA TRP A 53 -6.53 -2.04 16.20
C TRP A 53 -6.80 -3.27 17.05
N VAL A 54 -8.03 -3.42 17.54
CA VAL A 54 -8.50 -4.61 18.24
C VAL A 54 -9.16 -5.53 17.24
N HIS A 55 -8.86 -6.84 17.32
CA HIS A 55 -9.46 -7.88 16.48
C HIS A 55 -10.35 -8.77 17.34
N PRO A 56 -11.69 -8.59 17.30
CA PRO A 56 -12.59 -9.37 18.15
C PRO A 56 -12.57 -10.87 17.86
N GLU A 57 -12.41 -11.25 16.60
CA GLU A 57 -12.43 -12.65 16.15
C GLU A 57 -11.28 -13.48 16.74
N THR A 58 -10.08 -12.93 16.74
CA THR A 58 -8.86 -13.57 17.28
C THR A 58 -8.54 -13.13 18.70
N LYS A 59 -9.29 -12.17 19.25
CA LYS A 59 -9.04 -11.51 20.55
C LYS A 59 -7.65 -10.88 20.66
N SER A 60 -7.06 -10.51 19.53
CA SER A 60 -5.70 -9.96 19.45
C SER A 60 -5.70 -8.45 19.17
N ARG A 61 -4.49 -7.87 19.08
CA ARG A 61 -4.27 -6.46 18.77
C ARG A 61 -3.15 -6.30 17.76
N THR A 62 -3.37 -5.48 16.75
CA THR A 62 -2.29 -4.99 15.88
C THR A 62 -1.83 -3.63 16.38
N PHE A 63 -0.55 -3.51 16.70
CA PHE A 63 0.07 -2.25 17.09
C PHE A 63 0.76 -1.62 15.89
N TYR A 64 0.72 -0.29 15.82
CA TYR A 64 1.44 0.52 14.84
C TYR A 64 2.24 1.60 15.55
N VAL A 65 3.48 1.75 15.14
CA VAL A 65 4.34 2.88 15.49
C VAL A 65 5.00 3.40 14.23
N ALA A 66 5.08 4.71 14.10
CA ALA A 66 5.87 5.38 13.09
C ALA A 66 6.66 6.52 13.70
N GLU A 67 7.79 6.83 13.08
CA GLU A 67 8.69 7.92 13.44
C GLU A 67 9.24 8.60 12.19
N GLN A 68 9.29 9.92 12.20
CA GLN A 68 10.00 10.70 11.20
C GLN A 68 11.50 10.73 11.50
N ILE A 69 12.25 9.80 10.93
CA ILE A 69 13.69 9.62 11.22
C ILE A 69 14.61 10.58 10.46
N SER A 70 14.10 11.28 9.44
CA SER A 70 14.85 12.30 8.71
C SER A 70 13.90 13.35 8.14
N HIS A 71 14.32 14.62 8.09
CA HIS A 71 13.54 15.72 7.52
C HIS A 71 14.05 16.17 6.14
N HIS A 72 15.36 16.08 5.90
CA HIS A 72 16.00 16.45 4.63
C HIS A 72 17.04 15.38 4.22
N PRO A 73 16.64 14.36 3.43
CA PRO A 73 15.32 14.18 2.83
C PRO A 73 14.26 13.64 3.81
N PRO A 74 12.95 13.79 3.56
CA PRO A 74 11.91 13.36 4.49
C PRO A 74 11.74 11.83 4.44
N VAL A 75 12.14 11.16 5.53
CA VAL A 75 12.04 9.70 5.68
C VAL A 75 11.27 9.37 6.94
N SER A 76 10.27 8.49 6.82
CA SER A 76 9.52 7.94 7.94
C SER A 76 9.75 6.44 8.03
N ALA A 77 10.08 5.94 9.21
CA ALA A 77 10.09 4.52 9.51
C ALA A 77 8.76 4.13 10.17
N PHE A 78 8.28 2.92 9.92
CA PHE A 78 7.11 2.37 10.60
C PHE A 78 7.28 0.89 10.91
N HIS A 79 6.61 0.48 11.98
CA HIS A 79 6.49 -0.91 12.41
C HIS A 79 5.04 -1.22 12.76
N VAL A 80 4.52 -2.31 12.20
CA VAL A 80 3.22 -2.88 12.49
C VAL A 80 3.45 -4.28 13.03
N THR A 81 2.78 -4.68 14.10
CA THR A 81 2.89 -6.07 14.56
C THR A 81 1.61 -6.58 15.19
N ASN A 82 1.30 -7.84 14.89
CA ASN A 82 0.39 -8.67 15.66
C ASN A 82 0.98 -10.08 15.74
N ARG A 83 1.77 -10.32 16.79
CA ARG A 83 2.44 -11.61 16.98
C ARG A 83 1.46 -12.75 17.28
N GLN A 84 0.29 -12.45 17.85
CA GLN A 84 -0.76 -13.45 18.08
C GLN A 84 -1.41 -13.90 16.77
N ASP A 85 -1.61 -12.97 15.82
CA ASP A 85 -2.09 -13.29 14.47
C ASP A 85 -0.95 -13.70 13.52
N GLY A 86 0.28 -13.79 14.02
CA GLY A 86 1.43 -14.36 13.31
C GLY A 86 2.13 -13.45 12.30
N PHE A 87 2.02 -12.12 12.41
CA PHE A 87 2.64 -11.21 11.44
C PHE A 87 3.26 -9.93 12.01
N ASN A 88 4.11 -9.33 11.18
CA ASN A 88 4.74 -8.04 11.38
C ASN A 88 5.00 -7.37 10.02
N ILE A 89 4.98 -6.05 10.00
CA ILE A 89 5.28 -5.23 8.83
C ILE A 89 6.29 -4.18 9.25
N ASN A 90 7.35 -4.03 8.46
CA ASN A 90 8.33 -2.98 8.65
C ASN A 90 8.45 -2.18 7.37
N GLY A 91 8.79 -0.90 7.47
CA GLY A 91 9.14 -0.13 6.29
C GLY A 91 9.84 1.17 6.64
N CYS A 92 10.63 1.64 5.69
CA CYS A 92 11.27 2.94 5.72
C CYS A 92 10.95 3.61 4.38
N ILE A 93 10.23 4.72 4.43
CA ILE A 93 9.66 5.36 3.25
C ILE A 93 10.22 6.78 3.12
N LEU A 94 10.90 7.01 2.02
CA LEU A 94 11.37 8.29 1.56
C LEU A 94 10.28 8.94 0.69
N ALA A 95 9.73 10.05 1.15
CA ALA A 95 8.75 10.82 0.39
C ALA A 95 9.44 11.77 -0.61
N LYS A 96 9.25 11.57 -1.90
CA LYS A 96 9.75 12.45 -2.97
C LYS A 96 8.57 13.15 -3.65
N SER A 97 8.77 14.40 -4.03
CA SER A 97 7.79 15.14 -4.83
C SER A 97 8.40 15.54 -6.16
N LYS A 98 7.69 15.31 -7.26
CA LYS A 98 8.10 15.76 -8.61
C LYS A 98 7.00 16.63 -9.21
N PHE A 99 7.34 17.87 -9.52
CA PHE A 99 6.43 18.87 -10.07
C PHE A 99 6.56 18.95 -11.59
N TYR A 100 5.44 19.08 -12.29
CA TYR A 100 5.36 19.08 -13.76
C TYR A 100 4.54 20.27 -14.29
N GLY A 101 4.42 21.36 -13.52
CA GLY A 101 3.58 22.51 -13.87
C GLY A 101 2.14 22.34 -13.35
N ASN A 102 1.22 21.84 -14.16
CA ASN A 102 -0.17 21.66 -13.72
C ASN A 102 -0.43 20.34 -12.95
N SER A 103 0.62 19.58 -12.64
CA SER A 103 0.53 18.33 -11.89
C SER A 103 1.76 18.09 -11.00
N ILE A 104 1.59 17.21 -10.02
CA ILE A 104 2.63 16.77 -9.07
C ILE A 104 2.51 15.26 -8.86
N SER A 105 3.63 14.57 -8.73
CA SER A 105 3.65 13.20 -8.21
C SER A 105 4.27 13.17 -6.82
N ALA A 106 3.56 12.59 -5.86
CA ALA A 106 4.08 12.18 -4.56
C ALA A 106 4.52 10.71 -4.67
N ILE A 107 5.83 10.51 -4.69
CA ILE A 107 6.49 9.22 -4.84
C ILE A 107 6.87 8.73 -3.45
N LEU A 108 6.52 7.48 -3.13
CA LEU A 108 6.90 6.81 -1.89
C LEU A 108 7.99 5.80 -2.25
N ASP A 109 9.24 6.19 -2.01
CA ASP A 109 10.40 5.36 -2.32
C ASP A 109 10.81 4.56 -1.08
N GLY A 110 10.89 3.25 -1.21
CA GLY A 110 11.12 2.33 -0.10
C GLY A 110 10.37 1.02 -0.29
N ILE A 111 10.67 0.08 0.60
CA ILE A 111 10.08 -1.27 0.59
C ILE A 111 9.42 -1.48 1.95
N ALA A 112 8.19 -1.97 1.92
CA ALA A 112 7.56 -2.56 3.08
C ALA A 112 7.83 -4.07 3.08
N THR A 113 8.24 -4.61 4.22
CA THR A 113 8.45 -6.04 4.43
C THR A 113 7.35 -6.55 5.34
N LEU A 114 6.44 -7.38 4.81
CA LEU A 114 5.48 -8.16 5.59
C LEU A 114 6.09 -9.53 5.89
N THR A 115 6.20 -9.88 7.17
CA THR A 115 6.76 -11.15 7.64
C THR A 115 5.64 -12.00 8.22
N PHE A 116 5.56 -13.27 7.80
CA PHE A 116 4.78 -14.31 8.47
C PHE A 116 5.69 -15.07 9.43
N LEU A 117 5.46 -14.87 10.73
CA LEU A 117 6.39 -15.22 11.80
C LEU A 117 6.70 -16.72 11.88
N GLU A 118 5.66 -17.55 11.91
CA GLU A 118 5.80 -19.00 12.06
C GLU A 118 6.37 -19.67 10.81
N ARG A 119 6.15 -19.05 9.64
CA ARG A 119 6.64 -19.55 8.36
C ARG A 119 8.02 -19.01 8.01
N GLY A 120 8.47 -17.93 8.66
CA GLY A 120 9.69 -17.21 8.25
C GLY A 120 9.64 -16.78 6.78
N GLU A 121 8.46 -16.35 6.31
CA GLU A 121 8.25 -15.85 4.95
C GLU A 121 8.22 -14.33 4.97
N ASP A 122 9.09 -13.71 4.18
CA ASP A 122 9.10 -12.26 3.96
C ASP A 122 8.51 -11.95 2.59
N TYR A 123 7.60 -10.99 2.57
CA TYR A 123 6.99 -10.40 1.38
C TYR A 123 7.48 -8.97 1.24
N PHE A 124 8.30 -8.71 0.23
CA PHE A 124 8.81 -7.38 -0.09
C PHE A 124 7.85 -6.68 -1.04
N ILE A 125 7.38 -5.50 -0.64
CA ILE A 125 6.29 -4.79 -1.29
C ILE A 125 6.74 -3.37 -1.58
N THR A 126 6.77 -3.00 -2.86
CA THR A 126 7.00 -1.62 -3.31
C THR A 126 5.70 -0.82 -3.34
N MET A 127 5.79 0.51 -3.46
CA MET A 127 4.62 1.40 -3.36
C MET A 127 4.34 2.11 -4.68
N PRO A 128 3.06 2.32 -5.05
CA PRO A 128 2.71 3.20 -6.17
C PRO A 128 2.95 4.66 -5.77
N TYR A 129 3.00 5.55 -6.75
CA TYR A 129 2.99 6.99 -6.50
C TYR A 129 1.56 7.54 -6.61
N ALA A 130 1.28 8.60 -5.87
CA ALA A 130 0.07 9.40 -6.06
C ALA A 130 0.36 10.53 -7.04
N HIS A 131 -0.45 10.67 -8.08
CA HIS A 131 -0.34 11.73 -9.08
C HIS A 131 -1.54 12.65 -8.97
N CYS A 132 -1.30 13.93 -8.71
CA CYS A 132 -2.33 14.94 -8.61
C CYS A 132 -2.26 15.88 -9.83
N LYS A 133 -3.40 16.07 -10.50
CA LYS A 133 -3.57 16.96 -11.65
C LYS A 133 -4.47 18.14 -11.28
N GLY A 134 -4.35 19.25 -12.01
CA GLY A 134 -5.20 20.43 -11.82
C GLY A 134 -4.85 21.24 -10.58
N ILE A 135 -3.55 21.33 -10.27
CA ILE A 135 -3.06 22.06 -9.10
C ILE A 135 -3.19 23.58 -9.29
N LEU A 136 -2.98 24.05 -10.52
CA LEU A 136 -3.05 25.47 -10.87
C LEU A 136 -4.29 25.76 -11.72
N VAL A 137 -4.62 24.88 -12.67
CA VAL A 137 -5.71 25.08 -13.64
C VAL A 137 -6.55 23.81 -13.79
N GLY A 138 -7.86 23.95 -13.67
CA GLY A 138 -8.82 22.85 -13.82
C GLY A 138 -9.20 22.20 -12.49
N THR A 139 -9.80 21.00 -12.56
CA THR A 139 -10.27 20.29 -11.37
C THR A 139 -9.15 19.50 -10.72
N LEU A 140 -8.94 19.74 -9.42
CA LEU A 140 -7.98 18.99 -8.62
C LEU A 140 -8.41 17.52 -8.54
N THR A 141 -7.58 16.63 -9.08
CA THR A 141 -7.83 15.18 -9.12
C THR A 141 -6.59 14.42 -8.68
N MET A 142 -6.77 13.21 -8.15
CA MET A 142 -5.69 12.34 -7.69
C MET A 142 -5.92 10.91 -8.17
N GLU A 143 -4.86 10.33 -8.71
CA GLU A 143 -4.79 8.99 -9.30
C GLU A 143 -3.55 8.27 -8.76
N MET A 144 -3.63 6.96 -8.54
CA MET A 144 -2.46 6.15 -8.23
C MET A 144 -1.81 5.69 -9.53
N GLY A 145 -0.49 5.73 -9.60
CA GLY A 145 0.28 5.38 -10.77
C GLY A 145 1.51 4.53 -10.45
N GLY A 146 1.99 3.80 -11.45
CA GLY A 146 3.28 3.10 -11.42
C GLY A 146 3.16 1.60 -11.19
N LYS A 147 4.32 0.93 -11.26
CA LYS A 147 4.44 -0.51 -11.02
C LYS A 147 4.71 -0.78 -9.55
N VAL A 148 4.07 -1.81 -9.04
CA VAL A 148 4.31 -2.38 -7.71
C VAL A 148 4.68 -3.84 -7.90
N THR A 149 5.67 -4.28 -7.14
CA THR A 149 6.11 -5.66 -7.03
C THR A 149 5.79 -6.19 -5.63
N LEU A 150 5.33 -7.44 -5.58
CA LEU A 150 5.23 -8.24 -4.36
C LEU A 150 6.07 -9.50 -4.54
N ASP A 151 7.11 -9.63 -3.75
CA ASP A 151 8.12 -10.68 -3.88
C ASP A 151 8.24 -11.49 -2.60
N CYS A 152 8.16 -12.82 -2.69
CA CYS A 152 8.41 -13.71 -1.56
C CYS A 152 9.56 -14.69 -1.88
N PRO A 153 10.83 -14.36 -1.56
CA PRO A 153 11.98 -15.18 -1.96
C PRO A 153 11.93 -16.62 -1.45
N LYS A 154 11.38 -16.84 -0.24
CA LYS A 154 11.28 -18.18 0.34
C LYS A 154 10.38 -19.13 -0.44
N THR A 155 9.30 -18.59 -1.03
CA THR A 155 8.34 -19.40 -1.79
C THR A 155 8.59 -19.32 -3.30
N GLY A 156 9.35 -18.32 -3.76
CA GLY A 156 9.60 -18.05 -5.17
C GLY A 156 8.45 -17.34 -5.89
N TYR A 157 7.33 -17.05 -5.20
CA TYR A 157 6.23 -16.32 -5.81
C TYR A 157 6.54 -14.83 -5.95
N HIS A 158 6.12 -14.29 -7.09
CA HIS A 158 6.26 -12.90 -7.46
C HIS A 158 4.94 -12.41 -8.11
N CYS A 159 4.60 -11.14 -7.88
CA CYS A 159 3.45 -10.49 -8.51
C CYS A 159 3.80 -9.05 -8.91
N ASP A 160 3.55 -8.73 -10.19
CA ASP A 160 3.59 -7.38 -10.72
C ASP A 160 2.18 -6.79 -10.80
N LEU A 161 1.99 -5.60 -10.23
CA LEU A 161 0.78 -4.81 -10.31
C LEU A 161 1.08 -3.50 -11.05
N ASP A 162 0.26 -3.16 -12.06
CA ASP A 162 0.42 -1.92 -12.82
C ASP A 162 -0.75 -0.97 -12.57
N PHE A 163 -0.50 0.10 -11.80
CA PHE A 163 -1.46 1.17 -11.56
C PHE A 163 -1.42 2.13 -12.75
N LYS A 164 -2.37 1.94 -13.68
CA LYS A 164 -2.48 2.77 -14.87
C LYS A 164 -3.16 4.10 -14.55
N LEU A 165 -2.52 5.19 -14.96
CA LEU A 165 -3.15 6.51 -14.98
C LEU A 165 -4.18 6.58 -16.11
N LYS A 166 -5.29 7.30 -15.91
CA LYS A 166 -6.23 7.55 -17.00
C LYS A 166 -5.56 8.43 -18.05
N VAL A 167 -5.43 7.91 -19.27
CA VAL A 167 -4.97 8.68 -20.43
C VAL A 167 -6.13 9.56 -20.90
N SER A 168 -5.98 10.87 -20.80
CA SER A 168 -7.00 11.81 -21.24
C SER A 168 -6.97 11.97 -22.76
N LYS A 169 -7.46 10.99 -23.52
CA LYS A 169 -8.03 11.18 -24.87
C LYS A 169 -9.15 10.16 -25.15
N LEU A 170 -10.35 10.72 -25.30
CA LEU A 170 -11.56 10.27 -26.02
C LEU A 170 -12.56 9.30 -25.35
N THR A 171 -13.74 9.90 -25.14
CA THR A 171 -15.13 9.39 -25.06
C THR A 171 -15.57 8.53 -23.88
N LYS A 172 -16.80 8.86 -23.46
CA LYS A 172 -17.58 8.33 -22.34
C LYS A 172 -17.88 6.84 -22.52
N SER A 173 -18.14 6.21 -21.36
CA SER A 173 -18.60 4.84 -21.10
C SER A 173 -17.59 3.71 -21.33
N ASP A 174 -17.58 2.75 -20.39
CA ASP A 174 -17.15 1.35 -20.56
C ASP A 174 -15.77 0.82 -20.10
N ILE A 175 -14.92 1.58 -19.39
CA ILE A 175 -13.60 1.03 -18.99
C ILE A 175 -13.53 0.50 -17.54
N PHE A 176 -14.45 0.87 -16.63
CA PHE A 176 -14.27 0.54 -15.20
C PHE A 176 -14.87 -0.79 -14.73
N LEU A 177 -15.59 -1.53 -15.58
CA LEU A 177 -16.17 -2.84 -15.23
C LEU A 177 -15.38 -4.04 -15.79
N TRP A 178 -14.51 -3.84 -16.79
CA TRP A 178 -13.88 -4.96 -17.51
C TRP A 178 -12.59 -5.50 -16.88
N GLU A 179 -11.78 -4.66 -16.20
CA GLU A 179 -10.51 -5.12 -15.61
C GLU A 179 -10.69 -5.91 -14.29
N LEU A 180 -11.82 -5.76 -13.58
CA LEU A 180 -12.09 -6.54 -12.37
C LEU A 180 -12.55 -7.98 -12.68
N GLU A 181 -13.30 -8.21 -13.76
CA GLU A 181 -13.77 -9.57 -14.12
C GLU A 181 -12.61 -10.49 -14.56
N LYS A 182 -11.57 -9.94 -15.20
CA LYS A 182 -10.39 -10.74 -15.60
C LYS A 182 -9.50 -11.17 -14.44
N ALA A 183 -9.50 -10.44 -13.34
CA ALA A 183 -8.74 -10.81 -12.15
C ALA A 183 -9.37 -12.01 -11.40
N PHE A 184 -10.67 -12.27 -11.60
CA PHE A 184 -11.37 -13.41 -10.99
C PHE A 184 -11.53 -14.62 -11.91
N GLN A 185 -11.28 -14.49 -13.22
CA GLN A 185 -11.36 -15.63 -14.16
C GLN A 185 -10.07 -16.43 -14.33
N ASN A 186 -8.93 -15.92 -13.84
CA ASN A 186 -7.63 -16.60 -13.91
C ASN A 186 -7.05 -16.92 -12.52
N LEU A 187 -7.91 -17.11 -11.51
CA LEU A 187 -7.55 -17.55 -10.17
C LEU A 187 -8.31 -18.79 -9.73
#